data_AF-A0A1A7XWD8-F1
#
_entry.id   AF-A0A1A7XWD8-F1
#
_cell.length_a   1.000
_cell.length_b   1.000
_cell.length_c   1.000
_cell.angle_alpha   90.00
_cell.angle_beta   90.00
_cell.angle_gamma   90.00
#
_symmetry.space_group_name_H-M   'P 1'
#
loop_
_entity.id
_entity.type
_entity.pdbx_description
1 polymer ?
#
loop_
_entity_poly.entity_id
_entity_poly.type
_entity_poly.pdbx_seq_one_letter_code
_entity_poly.pdbx_strand_id
1 'polypeptide(L)' 'MLRCVLQRANNLRRSDPLASVTFRGSKKKTKVIKNNPNPVWNEGFEWDLKGIPLDSGAEIHCVIKDHEKMG' A
#
# COMPACT_ATOMS: atom_id res chain seq x y z
N MET A 1 3.18 -17.18 5.91
CA MET A 1 3.17 -15.99 5.05
C MET A 1 2.02 -15.08 5.45
N LEU A 2 2.21 -13.76 5.40
CA LEU A 2 1.15 -12.76 5.56
C LEU A 2 0.73 -12.26 4.17
N ARG A 3 -0.56 -12.25 3.87
CA ARG A 3 -1.11 -11.75 2.60
C ARG A 3 -2.06 -10.60 2.85
N CYS A 4 -1.87 -9.49 2.14
CA CYS A 4 -2.72 -8.31 2.17
C CYS A 4 -3.13 -7.95 0.74
N VAL A 5 -4.40 -7.65 0.51
CA VAL A 5 -4.88 -7.16 -0.78
C VAL A 5 -5.33 -5.71 -0.60
N LEU A 6 -4.64 -4.79 -1.25
CA LEU A 6 -5.06 -3.40 -1.30
C LEU A 6 -5.99 -3.20 -2.50
N GLN A 7 -7.29 -3.13 -2.23
CA GLN A 7 -8.29 -2.99 -3.28
C GLN A 7 -8.32 -1.56 -3.83
N ARG A 8 -8.70 -0.59 -3.00
CA ARG A 8 -8.95 0.79 -3.43
C ARG A 8 -8.83 1.80 -2.29
N ALA A 9 -8.73 3.07 -2.67
CA ALA A 9 -9.00 4.21 -1.79
C ALA A 9 -10.09 5.08 -2.41
N ASN A 10 -10.78 5.89 -1.58
CA ASN A 10 -11.82 6.79 -2.05
C ASN A 10 -11.62 8.18 -1.43
N ASN A 11 -12.21 9.20 -2.05
CA ASN A 11 -12.22 10.59 -1.55
C ASN A 11 -10.83 11.20 -1.35
N LEU A 12 -9.86 10.86 -2.20
CA LEU A 12 -8.57 11.54 -2.22
C LEU A 12 -8.70 12.93 -2.89
N ARG A 13 -7.76 13.83 -2.59
CA ARG A 13 -7.61 15.06 -3.37
C ARG A 13 -7.12 14.74 -4.77
N ARG A 14 -7.30 15.67 -5.72
CA ARG A 14 -6.78 15.53 -7.08
C ARG A 14 -5.26 15.27 -6.99
N SER A 15 -4.85 14.06 -7.34
CA SER A 15 -3.51 13.52 -7.11
C SER A 15 -3.25 12.34 -8.04
N ASP A 16 -1.99 11.94 -8.16
CA ASP A 16 -1.51 10.71 -8.77
C ASP A 16 -1.22 9.68 -7.66
N PRO A 17 -2.25 9.04 -7.06
CA PRO A 17 -2.06 8.23 -5.86
C PRO A 17 -1.16 7.01 -6.07
N LEU A 18 -0.26 6.84 -5.11
CA LEU A 18 0.60 5.70 -4.88
C LEU A 18 0.46 5.26 -3.43
N ALA A 19 0.08 4.00 -3.20
CA ALA A 19 0.07 3.45 -1.85
C ALA A 19 1.39 2.75 -1.52
N SER A 20 1.88 2.95 -0.31
CA SER A 20 2.98 2.21 0.29
C SER A 20 2.45 1.37 1.45
N VAL A 21 2.70 0.06 1.42
CA VAL A 21 2.30 -0.89 2.47
C VAL A 21 3.55 -1.44 3.13
N THR A 22 3.68 -1.33 4.45
CA THR A 22 4.87 -1.71 5.20
C THR A 22 4.51 -2.67 6.33
N PHE A 23 5.20 -3.79 6.40
CA PHE A 23 5.08 -4.77 7.49
C PHE A 23 6.47 -5.10 8.01
N ARG A 24 6.71 -4.94 9.32
CA ARG A 24 8.01 -5.21 9.99
C ARG A 24 9.22 -4.64 9.23
N GLY A 25 9.12 -3.37 8.79
CA GLY A 25 10.17 -2.67 8.02
C GLY A 25 10.25 -3.01 6.53
N SER A 26 9.58 -4.07 6.06
CA SER A 26 9.54 -4.42 4.63
C SER A 26 8.45 -3.64 3.90
N LYS A 27 8.86 -2.70 3.08
CA LYS A 27 7.99 -1.79 2.32
C LYS A 27 7.73 -2.29 0.91
N LYS A 28 6.46 -2.34 0.52
CA LYS A 28 5.99 -2.60 -0.85
C LYS A 28 5.13 -1.43 -1.32
N LYS A 29 5.03 -1.23 -2.63
CA LYS A 29 4.31 -0.11 -3.22
C LYS A 29 3.40 -0.59 -4.33
N THR A 30 2.28 0.10 -4.52
CA THR A 30 1.44 -0.12 -5.69
C THR A 30 2.02 0.58 -6.92
N LYS A 31 1.38 0.36 -8.08
CA LYS A 31 1.50 1.28 -9.22
C LYS A 31 0.90 2.65 -8.87
N VAL A 32 1.42 3.68 -9.54
CA VAL A 32 0.81 5.02 -9.56
C VAL A 32 -0.41 4.99 -10.48
N ILE A 33 -1.54 5.51 -10.02
CA ILE A 33 -2.73 5.73 -10.85
C ILE A 33 -2.84 7.23 -11.08
N LYS A 34 -2.83 7.68 -12.33
CA LYS A 34 -2.82 9.12 -12.65
C LYS A 34 -4.19 9.77 -12.46
N ASN A 35 -4.20 10.96 -11.86
CA ASN A 35 -5.32 11.89 -11.72
C ASN A 35 -6.63 11.20 -11.32
N ASN A 36 -6.57 10.30 -10.33
CA ASN A 36 -7.73 9.53 -9.91
C ASN A 36 -7.93 9.64 -8.39
N PRO A 37 -8.94 10.38 -7.91
CA PRO A 37 -9.22 10.51 -6.48
C PRO A 37 -9.84 9.24 -5.85
N ASN A 38 -10.23 8.25 -6.67
CA ASN A 38 -10.79 6.97 -6.25
C ASN A 38 -10.01 5.81 -6.89
N PRO A 39 -8.70 5.66 -6.59
CA PRO A 39 -7.85 4.67 -7.21
C PRO A 39 -8.28 3.24 -6.85
N VAL A 40 -8.27 2.35 -7.84
CA VAL A 40 -8.47 0.91 -7.66
C VAL A 40 -7.19 0.20 -8.12
N TRP A 41 -6.47 -0.41 -7.18
CA TRP A 41 -5.23 -1.15 -7.46
C TRP A 41 -5.47 -2.65 -7.60
N ASN A 42 -6.32 -3.23 -6.74
CA ASN A 42 -6.52 -4.68 -6.63
C ASN A 42 -5.20 -5.45 -6.57
N GLU A 43 -4.23 -4.93 -5.81
CA GLU A 43 -2.87 -5.44 -5.78
C GLU A 43 -2.62 -6.26 -4.51
N GLY A 44 -2.06 -7.45 -4.69
CA GLY A 44 -1.74 -8.38 -3.62
C GLY A 44 -0.29 -8.23 -3.16
N PHE A 45 -0.09 -8.14 -1.85
CA PHE A 45 1.21 -8.09 -1.21
C PHE A 45 1.39 -9.27 -0.27
N GLU A 46 2.57 -9.88 -0.32
CA GLU A 46 2.91 -11.03 0.51
C GLU A 46 4.21 -10.80 1.27
N TRP A 47 4.23 -11.09 2.56
CA TRP A 47 5.45 -11.07 3.36
C TRP A 47 5.72 -12.47 3.91
N ASP A 48 6.97 -12.91 3.76
CA ASP A 48 7.43 -14.07 4.48
C ASP A 48 7.58 -13.71 5.97
N LEU A 49 7.02 -14.57 6.81
CA LEU A 49 7.11 -14.44 8.26
C LEU A 49 8.46 -14.94 8.80
N LYS A 50 9.24 -15.66 7.99
CA LYS A 50 10.56 -16.21 8.35
C LYS A 50 10.52 -17.02 9.65
N GLY A 51 9.45 -17.79 9.83
CA GLY A 51 9.22 -18.60 11.04
C GLY A 51 8.77 -17.81 12.28
N ILE A 52 8.66 -16.48 12.22
CA ILE A 52 8.18 -15.65 13.32
C ILE A 52 6.66 -15.54 13.25
N PRO A 53 5.90 -16.04 14.25
CA PRO A 53 4.44 -15.95 14.23
C PRO A 53 3.95 -14.48 14.26
N LEU A 54 2.70 -14.29 13.89
CA LEU A 54 1.99 -13.04 14.12
C LEU A 54 1.63 -12.96 15.61
N ASP A 55 1.90 -11.82 16.21
CA ASP A 55 1.50 -11.48 17.58
C ASP A 55 0.34 -10.47 17.56
N SER A 56 -0.28 -10.22 18.70
CA SER A 56 -1.42 -9.30 18.81
C SER A 56 -1.07 -7.83 18.53
N GLY A 57 0.22 -7.47 18.54
CA GLY A 57 0.70 -6.14 18.17
C GLY A 57 1.13 -6.02 16.71
N ALA A 58 0.99 -7.08 15.90
CA ALA A 58 1.37 -7.05 14.49
C ALA A 58 0.53 -6.04 13.70
N GLU A 59 1.19 -5.07 13.08
CA GLU A 59 0.56 -3.97 12.35
C GLU A 59 1.06 -3.85 10.91
N ILE A 60 0.17 -3.41 10.02
CA ILE A 60 0.50 -3.05 8.65
C ILE A 60 0.31 -1.54 8.50
N HIS A 61 1.37 -0.84 8.12
CA HIS A 61 1.33 0.59 7.85
C HIS A 61 1.04 0.85 6.38
N CYS A 62 -0.10 1.45 6.08
CA CYS A 62 -0.48 1.87 4.74
C CYS A 62 -0.47 3.40 4.63
N VAL A 63 0.26 3.94 3.65
CA VAL A 63 0.34 5.38 3.39
C VAL A 63 0.09 5.65 1.92
N ILE A 64 -0.89 6.51 1.63
CA ILE A 64 -1.14 7.01 0.27
C ILE A 64 -0.36 8.32 0.09
N LYS A 65 0.37 8.42 -1.01
CA LYS A 65 1.12 9.60 -1.41
C LYS A 65 0.65 10.08 -2.77
N ASP A 66 0.70 11.38 -2.99
CA ASP A 66 0.63 11.96 -4.33
C ASP A 66 1.99 11.79 -5.02
N HIS A 67 2.01 11.20 -6.21
CA HIS A 67 3.22 11.02 -7.01
C HIS A 67 3.27 12.04 -8.15
N GLU A 68 3.60 13.28 -7.83
CA GLU A 68 3.93 14.26 -8.85
C GLU A 68 5.38 14.06 -9.32
N LYS A 69 5.57 13.91 -10.64
CA LYS A 69 6.91 14.03 -11.23
C LYS A 69 7.18 15.52 -11.39
N MET A 70 8.17 16.04 -10.66
CA MET A 70 8.72 17.36 -10.99
C MET A 70 9.26 17.29 -12.43
N GLY A 71 8.62 18.06 -13.31
CA GLY A 71 9.13 18.37 -14.65
C GLY A 71 10.12 19.50 -14.61
#